data_AF-A0A829ZVU9-F1
#
_entry.id   AF-A0A829ZVU9-F1
#
_cell.length_a   1.000
_cell.length_b   1.000
_cell.length_c   1.000
_cell.angle_alpha   90.00
_cell.angle_beta   90.00
_cell.angle_gamma   90.00
#
_symmetry.space_group_name_H-M   'P 1'
#
loop_
_entity.id
_entity.type
_entity.pdbx_description
1 polymer ?
#
loop_
_entity_poly.entity_id
_entity_poly.type
_entity_poly.pdbx_seq_one_letter_code
_entity_poly.pdbx_strand_id
1 'polypeptide(L)' 'MPGLTQAELMQLRENLSSELLMIQKCGVYAAQCSDPQLKQLFSSLQQAHQRHYNTLVRHLGGQQLM' A
#
# COMPACT_ATOMS: atom_id res chain seq x y z
N MET A 1 -24.59 9.42 -5.75
CA MET A 1 -23.44 8.59 -6.13
C MET A 1 -23.68 7.22 -5.54
N PRO A 2 -23.82 6.14 -6.32
CA PRO A 2 -23.95 4.82 -5.72
C PRO A 2 -22.65 4.52 -4.96
N GLY A 3 -22.75 3.99 -3.74
CA GLY A 3 -21.61 3.49 -2.99
C GLY A 3 -20.89 2.38 -3.77
N LEU A 4 -19.65 2.05 -3.38
CA LEU A 4 -18.92 0.95 -4.01
C LEU A 4 -19.76 -0.32 -4.03
N THR A 5 -19.71 -1.03 -5.14
CA THR A 5 -20.25 -2.38 -5.25
C THR A 5 -19.45 -3.33 -4.37
N GLN A 6 -20.05 -4.49 -4.05
CA GLN A 6 -19.36 -5.53 -3.27
C GLN A 6 -18.06 -6.00 -3.95
N ALA A 7 -18.06 -6.09 -5.29
CA ALA A 7 -16.88 -6.47 -6.05
C ALA A 7 -15.76 -5.43 -5.90
N GLU A 8 -16.08 -4.14 -6.00
CA GLU A 8 -15.10 -3.07 -5.82
C GLU A 8 -14.56 -3.01 -4.38
N LEU A 9 -15.41 -3.24 -3.37
CA LEU A 9 -14.96 -3.36 -1.97
C LEU A 9 -13.99 -4.52 -1.76
N MET A 10 -14.25 -5.67 -2.41
CA MET A 10 -13.37 -6.83 -2.35
C MET A 10 -12.01 -6.53 -3.01
N GLN A 11 -12.03 -5.96 -4.21
CA GLN A 11 -10.81 -5.53 -4.92
C GLN A 11 -10.00 -4.53 -4.11
N LEU A 12 -10.67 -3.58 -3.44
CA LEU A 12 -10.00 -2.58 -2.62
C LEU A 12 -9.32 -3.20 -1.38
N ARG A 13 -9.93 -4.20 -0.75
CA ARG A 13 -9.34 -4.96 0.36
C ARG A 13 -8.15 -5.80 -0.08
N GLU A 14 -8.22 -6.41 -1.26
CA GLU A 14 -7.10 -7.14 -1.86
C GLU A 14 -5.92 -6.19 -2.17
N ASN A 15 -6.21 -5.02 -2.73
CA ASN A 15 -5.20 -3.99 -2.99
C ASN A 15 -4.54 -3.51 -1.71
N LEU A 16 -5.31 -3.25 -0.64
CA LEU A 16 -4.75 -2.88 0.66
C LEU A 16 -3.82 -3.95 1.23
N SER A 17 -4.21 -5.21 1.12
CA SER A 17 -3.41 -6.35 1.58
C SER A 17 -2.12 -6.49 0.78
N SER A 18 -2.19 -6.26 -0.53
CA SER A 18 -1.05 -6.27 -1.44
C SER A 18 -0.06 -5.13 -1.14
N GLU A 19 -0.57 -3.91 -0.92
CA GLU A 19 0.26 -2.77 -0.53
C GLU A 19 0.98 -3.02 0.81
N LEU A 20 0.28 -3.56 1.81
CA LEU A 20 0.89 -3.92 3.10
C LEU A 20 2.01 -4.95 2.94
N LEU A 21 1.78 -6.01 2.14
CA LEU A 21 2.79 -7.02 1.85
C LEU A 21 4.01 -6.40 1.17
N MET A 22 3.81 -5.49 0.23
CA MET A 22 4.90 -4.85 -0.50
C MET A 22 5.72 -3.91 0.39
N ILE A 23 5.06 -3.15 1.28
CA ILE A 23 5.73 -2.33 2.31
C ILE A 23 6.67 -3.20 3.16
N GLN A 24 6.20 -4.35 3.63
CA GLN A 24 7.00 -5.27 4.44
C GLN A 24 8.18 -5.84 3.64
N LYS A 25 7.94 -6.32 2.42
CA LYS A 25 9.00 -6.87 1.55
C LYS A 25 10.08 -5.84 1.25
N CYS A 26 9.69 -4.62 0.90
CA CYS A 26 10.64 -3.54 0.63
C CYS A 26 11.47 -3.21 1.88
N GLY A 27 10.86 -3.15 3.07
CA GLY A 27 11.61 -2.94 4.31
C GLY A 27 12.60 -4.07 4.61
N VAL A 28 12.17 -5.31 4.43
CA VAL A 28 13.01 -6.51 4.59
C VAL A 28 14.19 -6.52 3.60
N TYR A 29 13.97 -6.14 2.35
CA TYR A 29 15.05 -6.06 1.35
C TYR A 29 15.98 -4.87 1.60
N ALA A 30 15.46 -3.71 1.98
CA ALA A 30 16.28 -2.56 2.37
C ALA A 30 17.22 -2.89 3.55
N ALA A 31 16.76 -3.72 4.49
CA ALA A 31 17.57 -4.16 5.63
C ALA A 31 18.64 -5.22 5.25
N GLN A 32 18.34 -6.10 4.30
CA GLN A 32 19.24 -7.20 3.90
C GLN A 32 20.27 -6.80 2.85
N CYS A 33 19.98 -5.80 2.01
CA CYS A 33 20.94 -5.35 1.01
C CYS A 33 22.13 -4.65 1.69
N SER A 34 23.35 -4.86 1.20
CA SER A 34 24.53 -4.09 1.62
C SER A 34 24.80 -2.90 0.68
N ASP A 35 24.37 -3.02 -0.57
CA ASP A 35 24.54 -1.99 -1.59
C ASP A 35 23.70 -0.73 -1.26
N PRO A 36 24.33 0.46 -1.17
CA PRO A 36 23.62 1.70 -0.82
C PRO A 36 22.52 2.11 -1.80
N GLN A 37 22.71 1.87 -3.10
CA GLN A 37 21.74 2.23 -4.12
C GLN A 37 20.50 1.33 -4.03
N LEU A 38 20.70 0.03 -3.81
CA LEU A 38 19.60 -0.90 -3.58
C LEU A 38 18.84 -0.58 -2.28
N LYS A 39 19.54 -0.23 -1.19
CA LYS A 39 18.88 0.24 0.04
C LYS A 39 17.98 1.45 -0.21
N GLN A 40 18.49 2.44 -0.94
CA GLN A 40 17.74 3.65 -1.26
C GLN A 40 16.54 3.35 -2.18
N LEU A 41 16.71 2.46 -3.16
CA LEU A 41 15.64 2.01 -4.04
C LEU A 41 14.51 1.35 -3.24
N PHE A 42 14.83 0.35 -2.41
CA PHE A 42 13.81 -0.34 -1.61
C PHE A 42 13.15 0.59 -0.59
N SER A 43 13.89 1.50 0.02
CA SER A 43 13.31 2.52 0.92
C SER A 43 12.35 3.45 0.18
N SER A 44 12.68 3.85 -1.05
CA SER A 44 11.81 4.70 -1.87
C SER A 44 10.55 3.98 -2.31
N LEU A 45 10.66 2.70 -2.68
CA LEU A 45 9.52 1.83 -3.00
C LEU A 45 8.61 1.65 -1.79
N GLN A 46 9.18 1.37 -0.61
CA GLN A 46 8.42 1.23 0.64
C GLN A 46 7.59 2.49 0.92
N GLN A 47 8.18 3.68 0.76
CA GLN A 47 7.46 4.94 0.93
C GLN A 47 6.35 5.15 -0.12
N ALA A 48 6.57 4.73 -1.36
CA ALA A 48 5.54 4.79 -2.41
C ALA A 48 4.34 3.91 -2.07
N HIS A 49 4.58 2.66 -1.68
CA HIS A 49 3.53 1.72 -1.26
C HIS A 49 2.79 2.22 -0.01
N GLN A 50 3.48 2.82 0.95
CA GLN A 50 2.84 3.46 2.11
C GLN A 50 1.89 4.60 1.69
N ARG A 51 2.27 5.42 0.71
CA ARG A 51 1.39 6.47 0.16
C ARG A 51 0.16 5.87 -0.53
N HIS A 52 0.33 4.81 -1.32
CA HIS A 52 -0.80 4.14 -1.98
C HIS A 52 -1.76 3.55 -0.95
N TYR A 53 -1.24 2.84 0.06
CA TYR A 53 -2.03 2.30 1.16
C TYR A 53 -2.85 3.40 1.86
N ASN A 54 -2.20 4.51 2.23
CA ASN A 54 -2.87 5.63 2.90
C ASN A 54 -3.98 6.24 2.04
N THR A 55 -3.76 6.35 0.72
CA THR A 55 -4.78 6.81 -0.23
C THR A 55 -5.97 5.86 -0.28
N LEU A 56 -5.73 4.55 -0.40
CA LEU A 56 -6.79 3.53 -0.40
C LEU A 56 -7.60 3.53 0.91
N VAL A 57 -6.93 3.64 2.07
CA VAL A 57 -7.60 3.74 3.38
C VAL A 57 -8.46 5.00 3.46
N ARG A 58 -7.97 6.14 2.96
CA ARG A 58 -8.75 7.39 2.93
C ARG A 58 -10.00 7.25 2.06
N HIS A 59 -9.91 6.54 0.94
CA HIS A 59 -11.08 6.25 0.09
C HIS A 59 -12.10 5.35 0.79
N LEU A 60 -11.64 4.34 1.53
CA LEU A 60 -12.52 3.48 2.35
C LEU A 60 -13.18 4.24 3.51
N GLY A 61 -12.37 4.93 4.33
CA GLY A 61 -12.85 5.67 5.49
C GLY A 61 -13.74 6.85 5.11
N GLY A 62 -13.45 7.52 3.98
CA GLY A 62 -14.27 8.60 3.45
C GLY A 62 -15.63 8.16 2.92
N GLN A 63 -15.79 6.87 2.57
CA GLN A 63 -17.08 6.29 2.18
C GLN A 63 -17.89 5.73 3.35
N GLN A 64 -17.26 5.36 4.46
CA GLN A 64 -17.96 4.89 5.65
C GLN A 64 -18.59 6.03 6.48
N LEU A 65 -18.24 7.29 6.14
CA LEU A 65 -18.67 8.52 6.81
C LEU A 65 -19.66 9.37 5.99
N MET A 66 -20.19 8.85 4.88
CA MET A 66 -21.31 9.44 4.12
C MET A 66 -22.42 8.40 3.92
#